data_AF-A0AAD6VFZ9-F1
#
_entry.id   AF-A0AAD6VFZ9-F1
#
_cell.length_a   1.000
_cell.length_b   1.000
_cell.length_c   1.000
_cell.angle_alpha   90.00
_cell.angle_beta   90.00
_cell.angle_gamma   90.00
#
_symmetry.space_group_name_H-M   'P 1'
#
loop_
_entity.id
_entity.type
_entity.pdbx_description
1 polymer ?
#
loop_
_entity_poly.entity_id
_entity_poly.type
_entity_poly.pdbx_seq_one_letter_code
_entity_poly.pdbx_strand_id
1 'polypeptide(L)'
;MDRVLASRTMLEAPLAALKSHGLTISHFVVSVLQHSSFTEHPAVKELLTDCPDILDALLNHPKGSKSTVSWATRVMKTRYAAAIRELADQKNGWHFVAAHLKADQLEAFRIEHMARDIQLLAPELWELIGLMLSADERISATEPSAEDDPMVTDDDEEEDLPKGPKTRAEKNAERRDALLLIGRGPVAMLFTYVICQPPWRGSSPS
;
A
#
# COMPACT_ATOMS: atom_id res chain seq x y z
N MET A 1 -25.29 -10.98 36.99
CA MET A 1 -25.90 -11.76 35.89
C MET A 1 -27.06 -11.02 35.21
N ASP A 2 -27.73 -10.08 35.90
CA ASP A 2 -28.93 -9.40 35.38
C ASP A 2 -28.69 -8.39 34.24
N ARG A 3 -27.52 -7.72 34.18
CA ARG A 3 -27.19 -6.77 33.10
C ARG A 3 -27.07 -7.40 31.71
N VAL A 4 -26.58 -8.64 31.64
CA VAL A 4 -26.40 -9.39 30.37
C VAL A 4 -27.72 -10.00 29.90
N LEU A 5 -28.60 -10.35 30.83
CA LEU A 5 -29.94 -10.83 30.51
C LEU A 5 -30.83 -9.67 30.02
N ALA A 6 -30.73 -8.49 30.65
CA ALA A 6 -31.42 -7.28 30.22
C ALA A 6 -31.01 -6.83 28.80
N SER A 7 -29.70 -6.86 28.49
CA SER A 7 -29.22 -6.52 27.14
C SER A 7 -29.70 -7.50 26.08
N ARG A 8 -29.81 -8.79 26.42
CA ARG A 8 -30.35 -9.80 25.50
C ARG A 8 -31.83 -9.56 25.22
N THR A 9 -32.65 -9.37 26.26
CA THR A 9 -34.09 -9.13 26.08
C THR A 9 -34.40 -7.84 25.33
N MET A 10 -33.57 -6.80 25.48
CA MET A 10 -33.70 -5.55 24.72
C MET A 10 -33.44 -5.72 23.23
N LEU A 11 -32.58 -6.67 22.83
CA LEU A 11 -32.25 -6.92 21.42
C LEU A 11 -33.24 -7.87 20.75
N GLU A 12 -33.82 -8.82 21.49
CA GLU A 12 -34.76 -9.81 20.91
C GLU A 12 -36.04 -9.15 20.36
N ALA A 13 -36.57 -8.11 21.01
CA ALA A 13 -37.80 -7.43 20.55
C ALA A 13 -37.63 -6.72 19.19
N PRO A 14 -36.60 -5.87 18.97
CA PRO A 14 -36.30 -5.31 17.65
C PRO A 14 -36.02 -6.39 16.59
N LEU A 15 -35.30 -7.46 16.95
CA LEU A 15 -35.01 -8.56 16.04
C LEU A 15 -36.29 -9.30 15.60
N ALA A 16 -37.21 -9.53 16.53
CA ALA A 16 -38.51 -10.13 16.24
C ALA A 16 -39.35 -9.23 15.33
N ALA A 17 -39.33 -7.91 15.55
CA ALA A 17 -40.04 -6.94 14.72
C ALA A 17 -39.49 -6.89 13.28
N LEU A 18 -38.17 -6.93 13.09
CA LEU A 18 -37.59 -7.03 11.75
C LEU A 18 -38.00 -8.33 11.05
N LYS A 19 -37.96 -9.44 11.78
CA LYS A 19 -38.34 -10.75 11.27
C LYS A 19 -39.83 -10.82 10.90
N SER A 20 -40.72 -10.18 11.65
CA SER A 20 -42.17 -10.14 11.32
C SER A 20 -42.46 -9.40 10.03
N HIS A 21 -41.56 -8.51 9.60
CA HIS A 21 -41.64 -7.78 8.33
C HIS A 21 -40.83 -8.47 7.21
N GLY A 22 -40.31 -9.68 7.43
CA GLY A 22 -39.52 -10.43 6.46
C GLY A 22 -38.14 -9.82 6.18
N LEU A 23 -37.65 -8.93 7.05
CA LEU A 23 -36.37 -8.25 6.89
C LEU A 23 -35.30 -8.92 7.76
N THR A 24 -34.13 -9.12 7.19
CA THR A 24 -32.91 -9.39 7.98
C THR A 24 -32.26 -8.06 8.38
N ILE A 25 -31.46 -8.07 9.45
CA ILE A 25 -30.71 -6.89 9.89
C ILE A 25 -29.82 -6.36 8.74
N SER A 26 -29.11 -7.26 8.06
CA SER A 26 -28.23 -6.89 6.95
C SER A 26 -29.01 -6.27 5.79
N HIS A 27 -30.16 -6.84 5.42
CA HIS A 27 -31.00 -6.29 4.35
C HIS A 27 -31.56 -4.92 4.74
N PHE A 28 -32.00 -4.75 5.99
CA PHE A 28 -32.46 -3.46 6.51
C PHE A 28 -31.37 -2.40 6.43
N VAL A 29 -30.19 -2.66 6.99
CA VAL A 29 -29.04 -1.74 7.00
C VAL A 29 -28.65 -1.35 5.58
N VAL A 30 -28.50 -2.32 4.67
CA VAL A 30 -28.13 -2.05 3.28
C VAL A 30 -29.21 -1.24 2.57
N SER A 31 -30.49 -1.59 2.75
CA SER A 31 -31.61 -0.91 2.09
C SER A 31 -31.73 0.54 2.55
N VAL A 32 -31.59 0.79 3.86
CA VAL A 32 -31.66 2.14 4.45
C VAL A 32 -30.50 3.01 3.99
N LEU A 33 -29.28 2.46 3.84
CA LEU A 33 -28.11 3.20 3.36
C LEU A 33 -28.11 3.46 1.84
N GLN A 34 -28.79 2.63 1.05
CA GLN A 34 -28.82 2.76 -0.41
C GLN A 34 -29.98 3.59 -0.94
N HIS A 35 -31.08 3.70 -0.19
CA HIS A 35 -32.28 4.37 -0.66
C HIS A 35 -32.20 5.88 -0.39
N SER A 36 -32.18 6.68 -1.46
CA SER A 36 -31.96 8.14 -1.40
C SER A 36 -33.02 8.92 -0.59
N SER A 37 -34.17 8.32 -0.32
CA SER A 37 -35.21 8.90 0.54
C SER A 37 -34.85 8.94 2.02
N PHE A 38 -33.85 8.17 2.47
CA PHE A 38 -33.43 8.12 3.87
C PHE A 38 -32.16 8.91 4.17
N THR A 39 -31.54 9.57 3.19
CA THR A 39 -30.28 10.32 3.38
C THR A 39 -30.34 11.31 4.54
N GLU A 40 -31.49 11.99 4.71
CA GLU A 40 -31.70 12.96 5.81
C GLU A 40 -32.36 12.35 7.06
N HIS A 41 -32.68 11.06 7.03
CA HIS A 41 -33.37 10.39 8.13
C HIS A 41 -32.45 10.29 9.36
N PRO A 42 -32.92 10.62 10.57
CA PRO A 42 -32.09 10.60 11.79
C PRO A 42 -31.37 9.26 12.01
N ALA A 43 -32.04 8.14 11.74
CA ALA A 43 -31.43 6.82 11.86
C ALA A 43 -30.27 6.56 10.88
N VAL A 44 -30.26 7.19 9.69
CA VAL A 44 -29.11 7.10 8.77
C VAL A 44 -27.95 7.92 9.30
N LYS A 45 -28.23 9.11 9.85
CA LYS A 45 -27.20 9.97 10.45
C LYS A 45 -26.54 9.28 11.66
N GLU A 46 -27.34 8.68 12.53
CA GLU A 46 -26.86 7.87 13.66
C GLU A 46 -26.00 6.69 13.16
N LEU A 47 -26.53 5.90 12.21
CA LEU A 47 -25.82 4.75 11.64
C LEU A 47 -24.48 5.12 10.97
N LEU A 48 -24.41 6.28 10.30
CA LEU A 48 -23.17 6.77 9.69
C LEU A 48 -22.20 7.33 10.73
N THR A 49 -22.70 7.93 11.81
CA THR A 49 -21.89 8.43 12.93
C THR A 49 -21.22 7.27 13.66
N ASP A 50 -21.97 6.19 13.91
CA ASP A 50 -21.51 5.01 14.64
C ASP A 50 -20.85 3.96 13.72
N CYS A 51 -20.66 4.28 12.44
CA CYS A 51 -20.07 3.37 11.46
C CYS A 51 -18.70 2.81 11.89
N PRO A 52 -17.76 3.61 12.46
CA PRO A 52 -16.50 3.08 12.96
C PRO A 52 -16.69 2.00 14.03
N ASP A 53 -17.57 2.24 15.00
CA ASP A 53 -17.85 1.28 16.08
C ASP A 53 -18.50 -0.02 15.55
N ILE A 54 -19.35 0.10 14.52
CA ILE A 54 -19.95 -1.06 13.84
C ILE A 54 -18.89 -1.87 13.10
N LEU A 55 -17.98 -1.20 12.37
CA LEU A 55 -16.89 -1.86 11.66
C LEU A 55 -15.93 -2.54 12.65
N ASP A 56 -15.62 -1.91 13.78
CA ASP A 56 -14.82 -2.47 14.86
C ASP A 56 -15.52 -3.67 15.51
N ALA A 57 -16.83 -3.60 15.75
CA ALA A 57 -17.60 -4.72 16.26
C ALA A 57 -17.56 -5.92 15.28
N LEU A 58 -17.69 -5.67 13.98
CA LEU A 58 -17.57 -6.71 12.94
C LEU A 58 -16.16 -7.29 12.86
N LEU A 59 -15.13 -6.45 13.06
CA LEU A 59 -13.74 -6.86 13.06
C LEU A 59 -13.39 -7.72 14.28
N ASN A 60 -13.93 -7.37 15.46
CA ASN A 60 -13.71 -8.09 16.71
C ASN A 60 -14.59 -9.33 16.87
N HIS A 61 -15.63 -9.49 16.05
CA HIS A 61 -16.50 -10.66 16.11
C HIS A 61 -15.77 -11.93 15.61
N PRO A 62 -15.74 -13.04 16.37
CA PRO A 62 -14.96 -14.24 16.02
C PRO A 62 -15.25 -14.83 14.64
N LYS A 63 -16.50 -14.74 14.17
CA LYS A 63 -16.91 -15.22 12.84
C LYS A 63 -16.88 -14.13 11.76
N GLY A 64 -16.81 -12.86 12.15
CA GLY A 64 -16.84 -11.70 11.26
C GLY A 64 -15.45 -11.26 10.82
N SER A 65 -14.50 -11.30 11.75
CA SER A 65 -13.13 -10.76 11.61
C SER A 65 -12.47 -11.08 10.27
N LYS A 66 -12.42 -12.37 9.89
CA LYS A 66 -11.80 -12.81 8.63
C LYS A 66 -12.47 -12.20 7.40
N SER A 67 -13.81 -12.11 7.39
CA SER A 67 -14.56 -11.53 6.28
C SER A 67 -14.34 -10.02 6.21
N THR A 68 -14.37 -9.34 7.36
CA THR A 68 -14.14 -7.90 7.49
C THR A 68 -12.74 -7.51 7.01
N VAL A 69 -11.69 -8.21 7.46
CA VAL A 69 -10.30 -7.97 7.02
C VAL A 69 -10.13 -8.23 5.52
N SER A 70 -10.72 -9.30 5.00
CA SER A 70 -10.66 -9.61 3.56
C SER A 70 -11.33 -8.53 2.72
N TRP A 71 -12.50 -8.06 3.14
CA TRP A 71 -13.20 -6.94 2.49
C TRP A 71 -12.38 -5.65 2.55
N ALA A 72 -11.87 -5.26 3.73
CA ALA A 72 -11.07 -4.06 3.89
C ALA A 72 -9.80 -4.11 3.04
N THR A 73 -9.10 -5.25 3.03
CA THR A 73 -7.93 -5.48 2.18
C THR A 73 -8.25 -5.29 0.71
N ARG A 74 -9.39 -5.82 0.24
CA ARG A 74 -9.83 -5.65 -1.16
C ARG A 74 -10.09 -4.19 -1.49
N VAL A 75 -10.83 -3.47 -0.64
CA VAL A 75 -11.14 -2.04 -0.83
C VAL A 75 -9.86 -1.22 -0.87
N MET A 76 -8.95 -1.41 0.08
CA MET A 76 -7.70 -0.66 0.15
C MET A 76 -6.79 -0.96 -1.05
N LYS A 77 -6.67 -2.23 -1.47
CA LYS A 77 -5.94 -2.58 -2.71
C LYS A 77 -6.48 -1.87 -3.93
N THR A 78 -7.82 -1.81 -4.08
CA THR A 78 -8.44 -1.09 -5.19
C THR A 78 -8.13 0.41 -5.15
N ARG A 79 -8.18 1.03 -3.96
CA ARG A 79 -7.83 2.45 -3.78
C ARG A 79 -6.37 2.73 -4.10
N TYR A 80 -5.44 1.96 -3.54
CA TYR A 80 -4.01 2.13 -3.81
C TYR A 80 -3.66 1.87 -5.27
N ALA A 81 -4.27 0.88 -5.92
CA ALA A 81 -4.07 0.65 -7.35
C ALA A 81 -4.57 1.82 -8.20
N ALA A 82 -5.69 2.46 -7.82
CA ALA A 82 -6.16 3.66 -8.50
C ALA A 82 -5.20 4.84 -8.31
N ALA A 83 -4.75 5.08 -7.07
CA ALA A 83 -3.77 6.12 -6.76
C ALA A 83 -2.45 5.92 -7.52
N ILE A 84 -1.93 4.69 -7.58
CA ILE A 84 -0.72 4.36 -8.34
C ILE A 84 -0.92 4.62 -9.84
N ARG A 85 -2.09 4.28 -10.41
CA ARG A 85 -2.39 4.55 -11.82
C ARG A 85 -2.48 6.03 -12.12
N GLU A 86 -3.08 6.80 -11.23
CA GLU A 86 -3.17 8.25 -11.35
C GLU A 86 -1.78 8.89 -11.28
N LEU A 87 -0.99 8.51 -10.27
CA LEU A 87 0.40 8.94 -10.16
C LEU A 87 1.17 8.60 -11.44
N ALA A 88 1.04 7.36 -11.93
CA ALA A 88 1.72 6.87 -13.11
C ALA A 88 1.22 7.46 -14.44
N ASP A 89 0.19 8.32 -14.49
CA ASP A 89 -0.34 8.94 -15.72
C ASP A 89 0.70 9.87 -16.40
N GLN A 90 0.64 9.99 -17.73
CA GLN A 90 1.52 10.81 -18.57
C GLN A 90 1.46 12.27 -18.18
N LYS A 91 0.29 12.71 -17.71
CA LYS A 91 0.08 14.09 -17.24
C LYS A 91 0.87 14.41 -15.99
N ASN A 92 1.12 13.41 -15.14
CA ASN A 92 1.87 13.60 -13.92
C ASN A 92 3.36 13.40 -14.16
N GLY A 93 3.76 12.75 -15.27
CA GLY A 93 5.17 12.61 -15.67
C GLY A 93 5.86 11.35 -15.12
N TRP A 94 5.09 10.39 -14.60
CA TRP A 94 5.62 9.22 -13.89
C TRP A 94 5.51 7.89 -14.64
N HIS A 95 5.36 7.95 -15.96
CA HIS A 95 5.55 6.75 -16.79
C HIS A 95 7.04 6.39 -16.85
N PHE A 96 7.56 5.86 -15.76
CA PHE A 96 8.88 5.25 -15.72
C PHE A 96 8.76 3.84 -16.31
N VAL A 97 8.74 3.71 -17.63
CA VAL A 97 8.99 2.41 -18.25
C VAL A 97 10.50 2.18 -18.16
N ALA A 98 10.94 1.38 -17.20
CA ALA A 98 12.36 1.11 -16.95
C ALA A 98 13.12 0.66 -18.22
N ALA A 99 12.43 0.02 -19.17
CA ALA A 99 13.00 -0.41 -20.45
C ALA A 99 13.29 0.74 -21.45
N HIS A 100 12.71 1.93 -21.25
CA HIS A 100 12.83 3.07 -22.17
C HIS A 100 13.39 4.34 -21.51
N LEU A 101 13.85 4.25 -20.26
CA LEU A 101 14.46 5.37 -19.57
C LEU A 101 15.78 5.75 -20.25
N LYS A 102 15.86 6.99 -20.76
CA LYS A 102 17.12 7.58 -21.24
C LYS A 102 17.97 7.98 -20.04
N ALA A 103 19.29 8.00 -20.20
CA ALA A 103 20.22 8.39 -19.14
C ALA A 103 19.87 9.79 -18.57
N ASP A 104 19.55 10.73 -19.45
CA ASP A 104 19.19 12.11 -19.09
C ASP A 104 17.90 12.20 -18.24
N GLN A 105 16.96 11.25 -18.41
CA GLN A 105 15.74 11.19 -17.61
C GLN A 105 15.99 10.58 -16.23
N LEU A 106 17.00 9.72 -16.10
CA LEU A 106 17.45 9.18 -14.83
C LEU A 106 18.21 10.24 -14.03
N GLU A 107 19.05 11.05 -14.69
CA GLU A 107 19.78 12.15 -14.05
C GLU A 107 18.86 13.28 -13.60
N ALA A 108 17.79 13.56 -14.35
CA ALA A 108 16.77 14.53 -13.98
C ALA A 108 15.78 14.02 -12.92
N PHE A 109 15.81 12.72 -12.60
CA PHE A 109 14.89 12.12 -11.63
C PHE A 109 15.22 12.57 -10.21
N ARG A 110 14.21 13.07 -9.51
CA ARG A 110 14.32 13.55 -8.14
C ARG A 110 13.32 12.82 -7.26
N ILE A 111 13.82 11.93 -6.40
CA ILE A 111 13.00 11.17 -5.46
C ILE A 111 12.20 12.13 -4.55
N GLU A 112 12.74 13.31 -4.25
CA GLU A 112 12.07 14.32 -3.42
C GLU A 112 10.84 14.93 -4.11
N HIS A 113 10.89 15.11 -5.43
CA HIS A 113 9.72 15.55 -6.20
C HIS A 113 8.66 14.45 -6.16
N MET A 114 9.13 13.21 -6.24
CA MET A 114 8.26 12.07 -6.18
C MET A 114 7.53 11.93 -4.83
N ALA A 115 8.27 11.97 -3.72
CA ALA A 115 7.68 11.94 -2.39
C ALA A 115 6.61 13.03 -2.23
N ARG A 116 6.88 14.25 -2.73
CA ARG A 116 5.91 15.36 -2.69
C ARG A 116 4.65 15.10 -3.49
N ASP A 117 4.74 14.59 -4.72
CA ASP A 117 3.51 14.37 -5.50
C ASP A 117 2.71 13.18 -4.96
N ILE A 118 3.35 12.13 -4.41
CA ILE A 118 2.62 11.06 -3.71
C ILE A 118 1.89 11.64 -2.50
N GLN A 119 2.56 12.48 -1.71
CA GLN A 119 1.93 13.13 -0.55
C GLN A 119 0.75 14.04 -0.95
N LEU A 120 0.84 14.69 -2.11
CA LEU A 120 -0.20 15.62 -2.59
C LEU A 120 -1.36 14.90 -3.28
N LEU A 121 -1.08 13.92 -4.14
CA LEU A 121 -2.06 13.25 -4.99
C LEU A 121 -2.62 11.97 -4.35
N ALA A 122 -1.88 11.36 -3.42
CA ALA A 122 -2.25 10.09 -2.80
C ALA A 122 -1.80 10.00 -1.33
N PRO A 123 -2.34 10.86 -0.44
CA PRO A 123 -1.91 10.95 0.96
C PRO A 123 -2.03 9.62 1.71
N GLU A 124 -3.07 8.82 1.47
CA GLU A 124 -3.23 7.52 2.13
C GLU A 124 -2.17 6.49 1.67
N LEU A 125 -1.70 6.61 0.42
CA LEU A 125 -0.60 5.78 -0.09
C LEU A 125 0.74 6.24 0.52
N TRP A 126 0.94 7.54 0.68
CA TRP A 126 2.11 8.10 1.35
C TRP A 126 2.22 7.59 2.80
N GLU A 127 1.13 7.64 3.55
CA GLU A 127 1.07 7.13 4.92
C GLU A 127 1.40 5.62 4.98
N LEU A 128 0.85 4.84 4.06
CA LEU A 128 1.15 3.41 3.97
C LEU A 128 2.64 3.15 3.73
N ILE A 129 3.25 3.87 2.79
CA ILE A 129 4.68 3.73 2.48
C ILE A 129 5.51 4.13 3.70
N GLY A 130 5.18 5.25 4.36
CA GLY A 130 5.84 5.67 5.60
C GLY A 130 5.77 4.59 6.68
N LEU A 131 4.59 4.01 6.91
CA LEU A 131 4.41 2.92 7.86
C LEU A 131 5.22 1.67 7.51
N MET A 132 5.30 1.30 6.23
CA MET A 132 6.11 0.16 5.77
C MET A 132 7.61 0.41 5.98
N LEU A 133 8.09 1.64 5.76
CA LEU A 133 9.50 1.99 5.92
C LEU A 133 9.89 2.07 7.41
N SER A 134 9.03 2.63 8.27
CA SER A 134 9.27 2.69 9.72
C SER A 134 9.17 1.33 10.42
N ALA A 135 8.59 0.31 9.77
CA ALA A 135 8.53 -1.03 10.33
C ALA A 135 9.92 -1.70 10.42
N ASP A 136 10.86 -1.28 9.57
CA ASP A 136 12.22 -1.85 9.47
C ASP A 136 13.18 -1.26 10.53
N GLU A 137 12.96 -0.01 10.96
CA GLU A 137 13.81 0.70 11.94
C GLU A 137 13.82 0.07 13.34
N ARG A 138 12.91 -0.88 13.62
CA ARG A 138 12.93 -1.67 14.86
C ARG A 138 13.94 -2.82 14.82
N ILE A 139 14.50 -3.16 13.66
CA ILE A 139 15.45 -4.25 13.47
C ILE A 139 16.90 -3.76 13.59
N SER A 140 17.18 -2.47 13.35
CA SER A 140 18.55 -1.91 13.41
C SER A 140 19.02 -1.46 14.80
N ALA A 141 18.19 -1.58 15.85
CA ALA A 141 18.55 -1.15 17.21
C ALA A 141 19.34 -2.19 18.03
N THR A 142 19.89 -3.23 17.40
CA THR A 142 20.79 -4.18 18.07
C THR A 142 22.05 -4.41 17.25
N GLU A 143 22.95 -3.44 17.23
CA GLU A 143 24.38 -3.72 17.15
C GLU A 143 25.14 -2.78 18.11
N PRO A 144 25.78 -3.32 19.17
CA PRO A 144 26.75 -2.55 19.94
C PRO A 144 28.03 -2.40 19.10
N SER A 145 28.39 -1.15 18.82
CA SER A 145 29.74 -0.77 18.42
C SER A 145 30.77 -1.29 19.43
N ALA A 146 31.82 -1.92 18.91
CA ALA A 146 33.13 -1.92 19.54
C ALA A 146 34.15 -1.64 18.44
N GLU A 147 34.78 -0.49 18.60
CA GLU A 147 35.90 0.05 17.83
C GLU A 147 37.13 -0.87 17.98
N ASP A 148 37.95 -0.97 16.93
CA ASP A 148 39.41 -0.75 17.01
C ASP A 148 40.07 -1.15 15.68
N ASP A 149 40.54 -0.12 14.96
CA ASP A 149 41.48 -0.20 13.85
C ASP A 149 42.91 -0.31 14.41
N PRO A 150 43.84 -1.00 13.73
CA PRO A 150 44.98 -0.21 13.27
C PRO A 150 45.47 -0.56 11.86
N MET A 151 45.70 0.51 11.10
CA MET A 151 46.67 0.71 10.02
C MET A 151 47.73 -0.38 9.84
N VAL A 152 47.79 -0.93 8.62
CA VAL A 152 49.05 -1.30 7.97
C VAL A 152 49.01 -0.78 6.53
N THR A 153 49.94 0.14 6.25
CA THR A 153 50.39 0.55 4.93
C THR A 153 51.15 -0.60 4.28
N ASP A 154 50.95 -0.84 2.99
CA ASP A 154 52.07 -1.06 2.07
C ASP A 154 51.60 -0.87 0.62
N ASP A 155 52.44 -0.15 -0.12
CA ASP A 155 52.33 0.22 -1.51
C ASP A 155 52.28 -1.00 -2.43
N ASP A 156 51.38 -0.98 -3.42
CA ASP A 156 51.56 -1.64 -4.70
C ASP A 156 51.04 -0.70 -5.79
N GLU A 157 51.97 0.01 -6.44
CA GLU A 157 51.72 0.78 -7.66
C GLU A 157 51.36 -0.19 -8.80
N GLU A 158 50.06 -0.39 -9.06
CA GLU A 158 49.60 -1.11 -10.25
C GLU A 158 49.42 -0.09 -11.40
N GLU A 159 50.30 -0.17 -12.40
CA GLU A 159 50.28 0.65 -13.62
C GLU A 159 48.92 0.55 -14.35
N ASP A 160 48.15 1.64 -14.34
CA ASP A 160 46.84 1.74 -15.01
C ASP A 160 47.03 1.96 -16.52
N LEU A 161 47.19 0.86 -17.26
CA LEU A 161 47.14 0.84 -18.73
C LEU A 161 45.78 1.37 -19.21
N PRO A 162 45.74 2.25 -20.23
CA PRO A 162 44.50 2.85 -20.70
C PRO A 162 43.56 1.78 -21.28
N LYS A 163 42.50 1.46 -20.54
CA LYS A 163 41.44 0.55 -20.99
C LYS A 163 40.79 1.11 -22.25
N GLY A 164 40.94 0.37 -23.35
CA GLY A 164 40.32 0.70 -24.64
C GLY A 164 38.79 0.87 -24.55
N PRO A 165 38.14 1.38 -25.61
CA PRO A 165 36.72 1.70 -25.58
C PRO A 165 35.87 0.46 -25.25
N LYS A 166 35.26 0.47 -24.05
CA LYS A 166 34.35 -0.59 -23.56
C LYS A 166 33.30 -0.94 -24.61
N THR A 167 33.16 -2.23 -24.88
CA THR A 167 32.17 -2.75 -25.82
C THR A 167 30.75 -2.50 -25.31
N ARG A 168 29.77 -2.49 -26.21
CA ARG A 168 28.35 -2.31 -25.86
C ARG A 168 27.84 -3.38 -24.89
N ALA A 169 28.43 -4.57 -24.91
CA ALA A 169 28.10 -5.66 -23.99
C ALA A 169 28.59 -5.36 -22.57
N GLU A 170 29.81 -4.84 -22.41
CA GLU A 170 30.39 -4.47 -21.11
C GLU A 170 29.65 -3.29 -20.49
N LYS A 171 29.31 -2.26 -21.28
CA LYS A 171 28.48 -1.14 -20.79
C LYS A 171 27.09 -1.60 -20.35
N ASN A 172 26.53 -2.62 -21.01
CA ASN A 172 25.25 -3.20 -20.62
C ASN A 172 25.35 -4.07 -19.35
N ALA A 173 26.47 -4.77 -19.14
CA ALA A 173 26.70 -5.53 -17.92
C ALA A 173 26.89 -4.59 -16.71
N GLU A 174 27.70 -3.55 -16.87
CA GLU A 174 27.96 -2.54 -15.83
C GLU A 174 26.67 -1.77 -15.46
N ARG A 175 25.80 -1.51 -16.45
CA ARG A 175 24.44 -0.97 -16.21
C ARG A 175 23.55 -1.92 -15.42
N ARG A 176 23.65 -3.23 -15.64
CA ARG A 176 22.87 -4.24 -14.90
C ARG A 176 23.35 -4.36 -13.45
N ASP A 177 24.66 -4.30 -13.23
CA ASP A 177 25.23 -4.29 -11.89
C ASP A 177 24.90 -3.00 -11.13
N ALA A 178 24.93 -1.84 -11.80
CA ALA A 178 24.50 -0.57 -11.22
C ALA A 178 23.01 -0.58 -10.83
N LEU A 179 22.15 -1.21 -11.65
CA LEU A 179 20.72 -1.41 -11.33
C LEU A 179 20.51 -2.35 -10.13
N LEU A 180 21.37 -3.36 -9.96
CA LEU A 180 21.35 -4.26 -8.80
C LEU A 180 21.79 -3.54 -7.51
N LEU A 181 22.72 -2.58 -7.61
CA LEU A 181 23.18 -1.76 -6.49
C LEU A 181 22.12 -0.75 -6.02
N ILE A 182 21.35 -0.17 -6.93
CA ILE A 182 20.21 0.70 -6.60
C ILE A 182 19.05 -0.12 -5.96
N GLY A 183 19.00 -1.44 -6.21
CA GLY A 183 17.99 -2.37 -5.74
C GLY A 183 18.05 -2.79 -4.26
N ARG A 184 19.01 -2.29 -3.46
CA ARG A 184 19.25 -2.79 -2.10
C ARG A 184 18.41 -2.15 -0.99
N GLY A 185 17.56 -1.18 -1.32
CA GLY A 185 16.59 -0.60 -0.38
C GLY A 185 15.17 -1.17 -0.55
N PRO A 186 14.37 -1.30 0.52
CA PRO A 186 12.96 -1.74 0.42
C PRO A 186 12.12 -0.87 -0.52
N VAL A 187 12.50 0.41 -0.70
CA VAL A 187 11.90 1.32 -1.69
C VAL A 187 12.17 0.84 -3.12
N ALA A 188 13.38 0.40 -3.46
CA ALA A 188 13.74 -0.05 -4.80
C ALA A 188 13.12 -1.41 -5.18
N MET A 189 12.85 -2.28 -4.19
CA MET A 189 12.08 -3.51 -4.41
C MET A 189 10.61 -3.23 -4.75
N LEU A 190 9.98 -2.23 -4.12
CA LEU A 190 8.63 -1.79 -4.49
C LEU A 190 8.60 -1.20 -5.91
N PHE A 191 9.60 -0.39 -6.28
CA PHE A 191 9.71 0.20 -7.62
C PHE A 191 9.95 -0.83 -8.73
N THR A 192 10.79 -1.84 -8.51
CA THR A 192 10.99 -2.92 -9.50
C THR A 192 9.79 -3.88 -9.58
N TYR A 193 9.12 -4.18 -8.46
CA TYR A 193 8.01 -5.14 -8.45
C TYR A 193 6.70 -4.56 -9.00
N VAL A 194 6.42 -3.27 -8.81
CA VAL A 194 5.19 -2.62 -9.29
C VAL A 194 5.29 -2.19 -10.75
N ILE A 195 6.49 -1.83 -11.23
CA ILE A 195 6.70 -1.29 -12.58
C ILE A 195 7.06 -2.38 -13.61
N CYS A 196 7.70 -3.48 -13.20
CA CYS A 196 8.13 -4.54 -14.14
C CYS A 196 7.12 -5.68 -14.35
N GLN A 197 5.89 -5.62 -13.81
CA GLN A 197 4.89 -6.62 -14.17
C GLN A 197 4.31 -6.35 -15.57
N PRO A 198 4.27 -7.35 -16.47
CA PRO A 198 3.61 -7.21 -17.77
C PRO A 198 2.12 -6.89 -17.59
N PRO A 199 1.48 -6.24 -18.58
CA PRO A 199 0.04 -5.98 -18.51
C PRO A 199 -0.69 -7.30 -18.39
N TRP A 200 -1.45 -7.46 -17.30
CA TRP A 200 -2.36 -8.57 -17.07
C TRP A 200 -3.27 -8.70 -18.30
N ARG A 201 -3.01 -9.70 -19.14
CA ARG A 201 -3.92 -10.07 -20.23
C ARG A 201 -5.24 -10.46 -19.59
N GLY A 202 -6.25 -9.62 -19.76
CA GLY A 202 -7.62 -10.01 -19.52
C GLY A 202 -7.94 -11.25 -20.35
N SER A 203 -8.24 -12.34 -19.69
CA SER A 203 -8.93 -13.47 -20.31
C SER A 203 -10.33 -12.99 -20.67
N SER A 204 -10.58 -12.77 -21.96
CA SER A 204 -11.93 -12.70 -22.49
C SER A 204 -12.59 -14.08 -22.31
N PRO A 205 -13.82 -14.18 -21.77
CA PRO A 205 -14.55 -15.43 -21.81
C PRO A 205 -15.02 -15.70 -23.25
N SER A 206 -14.80 -16.95 -23.69
CA SER A 206 -15.45 -17.56 -24.85
C SER A 206 -16.85 -18.01 -24.50
#